data_AF-A0A3N5EK27-F1
#
_entry.id   AF-A0A3N5EK27-F1
#
_cell.length_a   1.000
_cell.length_b   1.000
_cell.length_c   1.000
_cell.angle_alpha   90.00
_cell.angle_beta   90.00
_cell.angle_gamma   90.00
#
_symmetry.space_group_name_H-M   'P 1'
#
loop_
_entity.id
_entity.type
_entity.pdbx_description
1 polymer ?
#
loop_
_entity_poly.entity_id
_entity_poly.type
_entity_poly.pdbx_seq_one_letter_code
_entity_poly.pdbx_strand_id
1 'polypeptide(L)'
;MTILALAVYNSGVVSVRSQTQDAQGGISASRTYERPPDLDTNVQFVKGVGERLSKVLGKIGIFTARDLLTHFPSRHEDRTHFCRISQLVPGETATIRGIVVACDNTRTSRSNTLLTKVSIQDGTGVISLIWFNQWYLKNRFVKLIGKEIIVYGTAEYSFKELVITNPEWEEAGDGSDPISTNRIVPVYPLTEGLYQGTIRRIIYHALEKYLPGVTDVLPPGIMDRRDLVDEACALRNIHFPESNEALQAARLRLVYEEFFLLQLALALRKQNMTADKPGIVFAIAPEATKAFFESLPFEMTAAQQRVIREIERDMGKPTSMNRLLQGDVGSGKTVVA
;
A
#
# COMPACT_ATOMS: atom_id res chain seq x y z
N MET A 1 -4.54 5.60 -1.47
CA MET A 1 -5.60 4.81 -0.77
C MET A 1 -5.49 5.07 0.72
N THR A 2 -5.55 6.34 1.15
CA THR A 2 -5.06 6.73 2.49
C THR A 2 -5.77 8.00 3.01
N ILE A 3 -7.04 8.20 2.67
CA ILE A 3 -7.77 9.42 3.08
C ILE A 3 -8.86 9.12 4.13
N LEU A 4 -9.38 7.90 4.23
CA LEU A 4 -10.49 7.60 5.15
C LEU A 4 -10.07 7.14 6.56
N ALA A 5 -8.90 6.50 6.72
CA ALA A 5 -8.47 5.97 8.02
C ALA A 5 -8.10 7.07 9.05
N LEU A 6 -7.53 8.19 8.59
CA LEU A 6 -7.08 9.29 9.46
C LEU A 6 -8.23 10.09 10.10
N ALA A 7 -9.43 10.09 9.51
CA ALA A 7 -10.55 10.92 9.98
C ALA A 7 -11.33 10.28 11.15
N VAL A 8 -11.31 8.94 11.28
CA VAL A 8 -12.10 8.24 12.31
C VAL A 8 -11.34 8.11 13.64
N TYR A 9 -10.00 8.08 13.60
CA TYR A 9 -9.18 7.89 14.80
C TYR A 9 -9.13 9.10 15.75
N ASN A 10 -9.45 10.30 15.27
CA ASN A 10 -9.31 11.55 16.05
C ASN A 10 -10.53 11.90 16.93
N SER A 11 -11.47 10.97 17.12
CA SER A 11 -12.75 11.23 17.80
C SER A 11 -13.10 10.12 18.81
N GLY A 12 -12.36 10.00 19.91
CA GLY A 12 -12.78 9.07 20.97
C GLY A 12 -11.78 8.76 22.07
N VAL A 13 -11.31 9.77 22.82
CA VAL A 13 -10.67 9.52 24.11
C VAL A 13 -11.77 9.34 25.16
N VAL A 14 -12.16 8.10 25.44
CA VAL A 14 -12.97 7.77 26.62
C VAL A 14 -12.03 7.27 27.72
N SER A 15 -11.82 8.12 28.72
CA SER A 15 -11.04 7.80 29.92
C SER A 15 -11.83 6.84 30.80
N VAL A 16 -11.36 5.62 30.98
CA VAL A 16 -11.84 4.71 32.03
C VAL A 16 -10.83 4.73 33.18
N ARG A 17 -11.20 5.36 34.30
CA ARG A 17 -10.47 5.26 35.58
C ARG A 17 -10.80 3.91 36.22
N SER A 18 -9.83 3.02 36.34
CA SER A 18 -9.91 1.86 37.22
C SER A 18 -9.28 2.18 38.58
N GLN A 19 -10.09 2.15 39.63
CA GLN A 19 -9.65 2.02 41.01
C GLN A 19 -9.46 0.52 41.30
N THR A 20 -8.31 0.11 41.83
CA THR A 20 -8.17 -1.18 42.52
C THR A 20 -7.25 -1.02 43.72
N GLN A 21 -7.77 -1.50 44.85
CA GLN A 21 -7.20 -1.49 46.19
C GLN A 21 -6.04 -2.48 46.35
N ASP A 22 -5.21 -2.18 47.34
CA ASP A 22 -4.03 -2.93 47.78
C ASP A 22 -4.34 -4.36 48.26
N ALA A 23 -3.47 -5.30 47.88
CA ALA A 23 -3.18 -6.51 48.66
C ALA A 23 -1.72 -6.94 48.43
N GLN A 24 -0.98 -7.05 49.54
CA GLN A 24 0.44 -7.42 49.60
C GLN A 24 0.67 -8.93 49.41
N GLY A 25 1.78 -9.30 48.78
CA GLY A 25 2.32 -10.68 48.79
C GLY A 25 3.41 -10.88 47.74
N GLY A 26 4.66 -11.00 48.17
CA GLY A 26 5.85 -10.97 47.31
C GLY A 26 6.10 -12.24 46.47
N ILE A 27 6.82 -12.04 45.35
CA ILE A 27 8.06 -12.71 44.91
C ILE A 27 8.56 -11.87 43.72
N SER A 28 9.76 -11.31 43.84
CA SER A 28 10.36 -10.43 42.83
C SER A 28 10.90 -11.23 41.65
N ALA A 29 10.13 -11.31 40.58
CA ALA A 29 10.66 -11.46 39.24
C ALA A 29 10.28 -10.19 38.48
N SER A 30 11.22 -9.26 38.36
CA SER A 30 11.06 -8.05 37.55
C SER A 30 10.99 -8.43 36.08
N ARG A 31 9.84 -8.92 35.64
CA ARG A 31 9.42 -8.81 34.25
C ARG A 31 9.19 -7.33 34.03
N THR A 32 10.16 -6.65 33.43
CA THR A 32 9.91 -5.35 32.79
C THR A 32 8.80 -5.59 31.79
N TYR A 33 7.56 -5.22 32.16
CA TYR A 33 6.49 -5.04 31.20
C TYR A 33 6.91 -3.85 30.35
N GLU A 34 7.67 -4.12 29.28
CA GLU A 34 7.93 -3.11 28.27
C GLU A 34 6.57 -2.66 27.73
N ARG A 35 6.23 -1.41 28.01
CA ARG A 35 5.00 -0.80 27.52
C ARG A 35 5.00 -0.94 25.99
N PRO A 36 3.87 -1.33 25.37
CA PRO A 36 3.81 -1.44 23.92
C PRO A 36 4.26 -0.11 23.30
N PRO A 37 5.10 -0.17 22.26
CA PRO A 37 5.71 1.01 21.68
C PRO A 37 4.65 1.93 21.08
N ASP A 38 4.81 3.23 21.32
CA ASP A 38 3.84 4.23 20.90
C ASP A 38 3.91 4.47 19.38
N LEU A 39 2.80 4.20 18.70
CA LEU A 39 2.66 4.37 17.25
C LEU A 39 2.68 5.84 16.80
N ASP A 40 2.37 6.76 17.70
CA ASP A 40 2.37 8.20 17.41
C ASP A 40 3.76 8.83 17.65
N THR A 41 4.77 7.99 17.95
CA THR A 41 6.17 8.41 18.03
C THR A 41 6.58 9.10 16.72
N ASN A 42 7.21 10.28 16.83
CA ASN A 42 7.75 11.00 15.68
C ASN A 42 8.72 10.12 14.88
N VAL A 43 8.57 10.12 13.55
CA VAL A 43 9.33 9.28 12.62
C VAL A 43 10.85 9.46 12.76
N GLN A 44 11.33 10.61 13.23
CA GLN A 44 12.74 10.87 13.51
C GLN A 44 13.35 9.93 14.57
N PHE A 45 12.55 9.36 15.47
CA PHE A 45 13.03 8.41 16.48
C PHE A 45 12.98 6.95 16.01
N VAL A 46 12.51 6.71 14.79
CA VAL A 46 12.56 5.39 14.15
C VAL A 46 14.01 5.11 13.75
N LYS A 47 14.49 3.92 14.07
CA LYS A 47 15.85 3.50 13.76
C LYS A 47 16.12 3.61 12.26
N GLY A 48 17.16 4.36 11.89
CA GLY A 48 17.54 4.63 10.50
C GLY A 48 16.95 5.92 9.91
N VAL A 49 16.10 6.63 10.64
CA VAL A 49 15.56 7.94 10.25
C VAL A 49 16.31 9.06 10.98
N GLY A 50 17.25 9.69 10.30
CA GLY A 50 17.89 10.92 10.80
C GLY A 50 17.06 12.17 10.49
N GLU A 51 17.48 13.33 11.02
CA GLU A 51 16.79 14.63 10.81
C GLU A 51 16.61 14.99 9.33
N ARG A 52 17.61 14.68 8.49
CA ARG A 52 17.51 14.91 7.05
C ARG A 52 16.43 14.03 6.41
N LEU A 53 16.35 12.76 6.82
CA LEU A 53 15.41 11.81 6.25
C LEU A 53 13.98 12.10 6.75
N SER A 54 13.80 12.50 8.01
CA SER A 54 12.48 12.89 8.53
C SER A 54 11.89 14.07 7.76
N LYS A 55 12.71 15.07 7.37
CA LYS A 55 12.27 16.17 6.49
C LYS A 55 11.84 15.70 5.10
N VAL A 56 12.50 14.69 4.54
CA VAL A 56 12.13 14.08 3.24
C VAL A 56 10.82 13.30 3.37
N LEU A 57 10.67 12.50 4.42
CA LEU A 57 9.46 11.73 4.73
C LEU A 57 8.26 12.66 4.99
N GLY A 58 8.48 13.81 5.64
CA GLY A 58 7.44 14.82 5.83
C GLY A 58 6.87 15.38 4.53
N LYS A 59 7.66 15.42 3.43
CA LYS A 59 7.15 15.86 2.10
C LYS A 59 6.12 14.91 1.51
N ILE A 60 6.14 13.64 1.91
CA ILE A 60 5.17 12.62 1.48
C ILE A 60 4.13 12.31 2.57
N GLY A 61 4.03 13.17 3.59
CA GLY A 61 3.01 13.08 4.64
C GLY A 61 3.32 12.08 5.74
N ILE A 62 4.57 11.61 5.89
CA ILE A 62 4.96 10.65 6.92
C ILE A 62 5.59 11.41 8.09
N PHE A 63 4.90 11.43 9.23
CA PHE A 63 5.34 12.15 10.44
C PHE A 63 5.53 11.24 11.66
N THR A 64 4.83 10.11 11.70
CA THR A 64 4.80 9.17 12.83
C THR A 64 5.24 7.76 12.42
N ALA A 65 5.47 6.88 13.41
CA ALA A 65 5.67 5.46 13.17
C ALA A 65 4.44 4.82 12.51
N ARG A 66 3.23 5.20 12.90
CA ARG A 66 1.98 4.77 12.26
C ARG A 66 1.92 5.12 10.77
N ASP A 67 2.29 6.35 10.41
CA ASP A 67 2.32 6.78 9.00
C ASP A 67 3.31 5.93 8.19
N LEU A 68 4.43 5.56 8.80
CA LEU A 68 5.44 4.73 8.16
C LEU A 68 4.95 3.28 7.96
N LEU A 69 4.24 2.71 8.94
CA LEU A 69 3.62 1.38 8.84
C LEU A 69 2.44 1.33 7.87
N THR A 70 1.80 2.47 7.59
CA THR A 70 0.67 2.56 6.65
C THR A 70 1.09 3.10 5.28
N HIS A 71 2.39 3.32 5.07
CA HIS A 71 2.96 3.70 3.78
C HIS A 71 3.15 2.48 2.88
N PHE A 72 2.05 1.99 2.31
CA PHE A 72 2.03 0.74 1.56
C PHE A 72 2.86 0.78 0.25
N PRO A 73 3.45 -0.37 -0.15
CA PRO A 73 4.11 -0.48 -1.44
C PRO A 73 3.12 -0.36 -2.60
N SER A 74 3.59 0.21 -3.71
CA SER A 74 2.83 0.36 -4.96
C SER A 74 2.70 -0.95 -5.74
N ARG A 75 3.72 -1.81 -5.64
CA ARG A 75 3.78 -3.14 -6.23
C ARG A 75 4.76 -4.00 -5.46
N HIS A 76 4.73 -5.29 -5.74
CA HIS A 76 5.68 -6.28 -5.26
C HIS A 76 6.40 -6.89 -6.45
N GLU A 77 7.71 -7.05 -6.33
CA GLU A 77 8.57 -7.65 -7.34
C GLU A 77 9.03 -9.01 -6.83
N ASP A 78 8.70 -10.06 -7.57
CA ASP A 78 9.12 -11.41 -7.21
C ASP A 78 10.59 -11.62 -7.60
N ARG A 79 11.46 -11.66 -6.59
CA ARG A 79 12.91 -11.91 -6.75
C ARG A 79 13.31 -13.27 -6.17
N THR A 80 12.36 -14.21 -6.05
CA THR A 80 12.62 -15.59 -5.61
C THR A 80 13.15 -16.46 -6.75
N HIS A 81 12.79 -16.14 -7.99
CA HIS A 81 13.17 -16.91 -9.17
C HIS A 81 14.39 -16.31 -9.85
N PHE A 82 15.50 -17.05 -9.83
CA PHE A 82 16.72 -16.70 -10.57
C PHE A 82 16.67 -17.26 -11.98
N CYS A 83 16.83 -16.38 -12.97
CA CYS A 83 17.03 -16.76 -14.36
C CYS A 83 18.52 -16.90 -14.65
N ARG A 84 18.89 -17.86 -15.50
CA ARG A 84 20.24 -17.93 -16.06
C ARG A 84 20.41 -16.84 -17.11
N ILE A 85 21.63 -16.30 -17.27
CA ILE A 85 21.95 -15.27 -18.26
C ILE A 85 21.61 -15.76 -19.68
N SER A 86 21.85 -17.03 -19.96
CA SER A 86 21.51 -17.68 -21.24
C SER A 86 20.01 -17.75 -21.55
N GLN A 87 19.14 -17.59 -20.56
CA GLN A 87 17.67 -17.68 -20.69
C GLN A 87 17.00 -16.31 -20.67
N LEU A 88 17.78 -15.23 -20.62
CA LEU A 88 17.23 -13.88 -20.59
C LEU A 88 16.53 -13.54 -21.91
N VAL A 89 15.30 -13.06 -21.80
CA VAL A 89 14.52 -12.54 -22.91
C VAL A 89 14.66 -11.01 -22.93
N PRO A 90 15.12 -10.40 -24.03
CA PRO A 90 15.19 -8.96 -24.15
C PRO A 90 13.82 -8.30 -24.00
N GLY A 91 13.74 -7.24 -23.20
CA GLY A 91 12.51 -6.54 -22.84
C GLY A 91 11.84 -7.06 -21.56
N GLU A 92 12.29 -8.19 -21.03
CA GLU A 92 11.77 -8.74 -19.78
C GLU A 92 12.65 -8.38 -18.58
N THR A 93 12.01 -8.22 -17.43
CA THR A 93 12.68 -7.99 -16.15
C THR A 93 13.00 -9.33 -15.51
N ALA A 94 14.25 -9.52 -15.10
CA ALA A 94 14.71 -10.77 -14.52
C ALA A 94 15.63 -10.54 -13.32
N THR A 95 15.64 -11.51 -12.41
CA THR A 95 16.64 -11.60 -11.34
C THR A 95 17.71 -12.59 -11.78
N ILE A 96 18.97 -12.16 -11.79
CA ILE A 96 20.11 -13.00 -12.16
C ILE A 96 21.15 -13.00 -11.05
N ARG A 97 21.87 -14.11 -10.94
CA ARG A 97 22.96 -14.30 -9.99
C ARG A 97 24.23 -14.58 -10.77
N GLY A 98 25.28 -13.80 -10.56
CA GLY A 98 26.50 -13.90 -11.35
C GLY A 98 27.72 -13.33 -10.65
N ILE A 99 28.90 -13.79 -11.06
CA ILE A 99 30.20 -13.35 -10.57
C ILE A 99 30.66 -12.14 -11.37
N VAL A 100 31.13 -11.10 -10.69
CA VAL A 100 31.70 -9.92 -11.31
C VAL A 100 33.05 -10.27 -11.95
N VAL A 101 33.16 -10.10 -13.26
CA VAL A 101 34.36 -10.44 -14.03
C VAL A 101 35.21 -9.20 -14.29
N ALA A 102 34.58 -8.10 -14.66
CA ALA A 102 35.27 -6.88 -15.04
C ALA A 102 34.43 -5.64 -14.69
N CYS A 103 35.12 -4.53 -14.45
CA CYS A 103 34.49 -3.23 -14.26
C CYS A 103 35.34 -2.17 -14.97
N ASP A 104 34.70 -1.36 -15.83
CA ASP A 104 35.36 -0.26 -16.53
C ASP A 104 34.52 1.02 -16.53
N ASN A 105 35.19 2.17 -16.60
CA ASN A 105 34.55 3.46 -16.83
C ASN A 105 34.99 3.95 -18.21
N THR A 106 34.05 3.97 -19.14
CA THR A 106 34.27 4.50 -20.49
C THR A 106 33.49 5.80 -20.66
N ARG A 107 33.98 6.70 -21.52
CA ARG A 107 33.19 7.86 -21.92
C ARG A 107 32.45 7.53 -23.21
N THR A 108 31.16 7.84 -23.28
CA THR A 108 30.41 7.65 -24.52
C THR A 108 30.91 8.61 -25.59
N SER A 109 31.24 8.07 -26.76
CA SER A 109 31.80 8.81 -27.90
C SER A 109 30.89 9.96 -28.38
N ARG A 110 29.57 9.85 -28.18
CA ARG A 110 28.57 10.80 -28.70
C ARG A 110 28.17 11.92 -27.74
N SER A 111 28.32 11.74 -26.42
CA SER A 111 27.75 12.66 -25.41
C SER A 111 28.72 13.03 -24.29
N ASN A 112 29.97 12.51 -24.30
CA ASN A 112 30.96 12.69 -23.23
C ASN A 112 30.46 12.28 -21.83
N THR A 113 29.38 11.49 -21.78
CA THR A 113 28.80 10.98 -20.53
C THR A 113 29.67 9.85 -20.00
N LEU A 114 29.96 9.86 -18.70
CA LEU A 114 30.68 8.77 -18.04
C LEU A 114 29.75 7.55 -17.94
N LEU A 115 30.19 6.44 -18.49
CA LEU A 115 29.48 5.16 -18.49
C LEU A 115 30.30 4.17 -17.64
N THR A 116 29.70 3.68 -16.56
CA THR A 116 30.25 2.59 -15.76
C THR A 116 29.70 1.28 -16.29
N LYS A 117 30.55 0.41 -16.83
CA LYS A 117 30.20 -0.91 -17.36
C LYS A 117 30.78 -1.98 -16.43
N VAL A 118 29.92 -2.87 -15.93
CA VAL A 118 30.32 -4.01 -15.10
C VAL A 118 29.87 -5.29 -15.79
N SER A 119 30.79 -6.17 -16.12
CA SER A 119 30.47 -7.47 -16.72
C SER A 119 30.34 -8.52 -15.66
N ILE A 120 29.23 -9.27 -15.68
CA ILE A 120 29.00 -10.42 -14.81
C ILE A 120 28.80 -11.69 -15.62
N GLN A 121 29.16 -12.84 -15.04
CA GLN A 121 28.99 -14.16 -15.63
C GLN A 121 28.38 -15.15 -14.65
N ASP A 122 27.55 -16.07 -15.14
CA ASP A 122 26.92 -17.14 -14.34
C ASP A 122 27.36 -18.56 -14.79
N GLY A 123 28.37 -18.64 -15.65
CA GLY A 123 28.83 -19.86 -16.29
C GLY A 123 28.04 -20.26 -17.55
N THR A 124 26.88 -19.65 -17.81
CA THR A 124 26.08 -19.87 -19.03
C THR A 124 26.15 -18.73 -20.03
N GLY A 125 26.49 -17.52 -19.56
CA GLY A 125 26.69 -16.36 -20.42
C GLY A 125 27.37 -15.22 -19.69
N VAL A 126 27.57 -14.13 -20.42
CA VAL A 126 28.09 -12.86 -19.89
C VAL A 126 27.09 -11.76 -20.21
N ILE A 127 26.78 -10.93 -19.22
CA ILE A 127 25.92 -9.75 -19.38
C ILE A 127 26.59 -8.52 -18.79
N SER A 128 26.32 -7.37 -19.40
CA SER A 128 26.92 -6.10 -19.02
C SER A 128 25.92 -5.19 -18.29
N LEU A 129 26.25 -4.79 -17.07
CA LEU A 129 25.48 -3.83 -16.29
C LEU A 129 26.00 -2.43 -16.57
N ILE A 130 25.10 -1.50 -16.88
CA ILE A 130 25.47 -0.16 -17.32
C ILE A 130 24.84 0.89 -16.40
N TRP A 131 25.65 1.82 -15.90
CA TRP A 131 25.17 3.02 -15.22
C TRP A 131 25.69 4.28 -15.90
N PHE A 132 24.79 5.23 -16.15
CA PHE A 132 25.11 6.53 -16.71
C PHE A 132 25.40 7.53 -15.58
N ASN A 133 26.54 8.22 -15.67
CA ASN A 133 27.00 9.26 -14.73
C ASN A 133 27.19 8.79 -13.28
N GLN A 134 27.29 7.48 -13.03
CA GLN A 134 27.50 6.91 -11.68
C GLN A 134 28.93 6.37 -11.50
N TRP A 135 29.93 7.17 -11.84
CA TRP A 135 31.35 6.78 -11.84
C TRP A 135 31.85 6.28 -10.47
N TYR A 136 31.22 6.67 -9.37
CA TYR A 136 31.55 6.26 -8.01
C TYR A 136 31.37 4.75 -7.78
N LEU A 137 30.52 4.09 -8.57
CA LEU A 137 30.28 2.65 -8.48
C LEU A 137 31.52 1.82 -8.84
N LYS A 138 32.41 2.34 -9.69
CA LYS A 138 33.66 1.65 -10.06
C LYS A 138 34.47 1.24 -8.83
N ASN A 139 34.62 2.13 -7.86
CA ASN A 139 35.40 1.85 -6.66
C ASN A 139 34.80 0.74 -5.79
N ARG A 140 33.48 0.50 -5.89
CA ARG A 140 32.82 -0.63 -5.22
C ARG A 140 33.00 -1.90 -6.03
N PHE A 141 32.65 -1.89 -7.31
CA PHE A 141 32.70 -3.09 -8.16
C PHE A 141 34.10 -3.64 -8.40
N VAL A 142 35.13 -2.78 -8.45
CA VAL A 142 36.53 -3.24 -8.52
C VAL A 142 36.89 -4.13 -7.32
N LYS A 143 36.33 -3.86 -6.13
CA LYS A 143 36.53 -4.70 -4.94
C LYS A 143 35.68 -5.98 -4.94
N LEU A 144 34.69 -6.04 -5.82
CA LEU A 144 33.78 -7.17 -5.97
C LEU A 144 34.15 -8.08 -7.13
N ILE A 145 35.23 -7.79 -7.87
CA ILE A 145 35.74 -8.69 -8.92
C ILE A 145 36.02 -10.07 -8.29
N GLY A 146 35.49 -11.12 -8.92
CA GLY A 146 35.54 -12.50 -8.42
C GLY A 146 34.50 -12.83 -7.36
N LYS A 147 33.71 -11.86 -6.89
CA LYS A 147 32.59 -12.10 -5.97
C LYS A 147 31.28 -12.20 -6.73
N GLU A 148 30.35 -12.89 -6.10
CA GLU A 148 29.01 -13.10 -6.61
C GLU A 148 28.08 -11.95 -6.21
N ILE A 149 27.23 -11.53 -7.13
CA ILE A 149 26.21 -10.50 -6.93
C ILE A 149 24.86 -10.97 -7.47
N ILE A 150 23.80 -10.44 -6.89
CA ILE A 150 22.42 -10.59 -7.39
C ILE A 150 22.05 -9.29 -8.09
N VAL A 151 21.47 -9.40 -9.27
CA VAL A 151 21.11 -8.27 -10.11
C VAL A 151 19.65 -8.42 -10.53
N TYR A 152 18.91 -7.33 -10.44
CA TYR A 152 17.53 -7.23 -10.89
C TYR A 152 17.39 -6.07 -11.85
N GLY A 153 16.80 -6.34 -13.02
CA GLY A 153 16.49 -5.30 -13.99
C GLY A 153 16.05 -5.86 -15.33
N THR A 154 15.72 -4.96 -16.24
CA THR A 154 15.26 -5.30 -17.59
C THR A 154 16.46 -5.58 -18.50
N ALA A 155 16.50 -6.78 -19.06
CA ALA A 155 17.52 -7.16 -20.02
C ALA A 155 17.22 -6.55 -21.39
N GLU A 156 18.19 -5.90 -22.01
CA GLU A 156 18.06 -5.26 -23.32
C GLU A 156 19.25 -5.62 -24.21
N TYR A 157 19.08 -5.50 -25.53
CA TYR A 157 20.21 -5.58 -26.46
C TYR A 157 20.77 -4.19 -26.74
N SER A 158 22.07 -4.01 -26.54
CA SER A 158 22.81 -2.83 -26.97
C SER A 158 24.01 -3.26 -27.80
N PHE A 159 24.07 -2.82 -29.06
CA PHE A 159 25.14 -3.15 -30.00
C PHE A 159 25.52 -4.64 -30.05
N LYS A 160 24.51 -5.53 -29.97
CA LYS A 160 24.60 -7.00 -29.96
C LYS A 160 25.07 -7.65 -28.65
N GLU A 161 25.27 -6.86 -27.59
CA GLU A 161 25.51 -7.38 -26.24
C GLU A 161 24.23 -7.30 -25.41
N LEU A 162 23.99 -8.31 -24.57
CA LEU A 162 22.98 -8.22 -23.52
C LEU A 162 23.47 -7.24 -22.46
N VAL A 163 22.60 -6.30 -22.12
CA VAL A 163 22.85 -5.26 -21.12
C VAL A 163 21.67 -5.09 -20.19
N ILE A 164 21.95 -4.67 -18.96
CA ILE A 164 20.92 -4.17 -18.05
C ILE A 164 21.30 -2.73 -17.69
N THR A 165 20.42 -1.79 -17.97
CA THR A 165 20.62 -0.36 -17.71
C THR A 165 20.12 0.00 -16.31
N ASN A 166 20.96 0.67 -15.51
CA ASN A 166 20.70 1.05 -14.12
C ASN A 166 20.07 -0.08 -13.27
N PRO A 167 20.64 -1.30 -13.24
CA PRO A 167 20.07 -2.38 -12.45
C PRO A 167 20.12 -2.07 -10.95
N GLU A 168 19.19 -2.66 -10.22
CA GLU A 168 19.37 -2.88 -8.80
C GLU A 168 20.32 -4.06 -8.61
N TRP A 169 21.30 -3.91 -7.73
CA TRP A 169 22.30 -4.95 -7.47
C TRP A 169 22.65 -5.00 -5.99
N GLU A 170 22.96 -6.20 -5.52
CA GLU A 170 23.39 -6.46 -4.15
C GLU A 170 24.46 -7.56 -4.13
N GLU A 171 25.36 -7.52 -3.15
CA GLU A 171 26.40 -8.55 -2.97
C GLU A 171 25.76 -9.85 -2.49
N ALA A 172 26.13 -11.00 -3.06
CA ALA A 172 25.66 -12.30 -2.59
C ALA A 172 26.53 -12.76 -1.40
N GLY A 173 25.94 -12.91 -0.21
CA GLY A 173 26.63 -13.41 0.99
C GLY A 173 25.91 -13.11 2.31
N ASP A 174 26.38 -13.74 3.41
CA ASP A 174 25.80 -13.67 4.78
C ASP A 174 25.77 -12.27 5.42
N GLY A 175 26.39 -11.27 4.78
CA GLY A 175 26.37 -9.86 5.21
C GLY A 175 25.49 -8.95 4.35
N SER A 176 24.77 -9.49 3.36
CA SER A 176 23.82 -8.75 2.53
C SER A 176 22.56 -8.39 3.31
N ASP A 177 21.94 -7.24 3.02
CA ASP A 177 20.70 -6.80 3.67
C ASP A 177 19.60 -7.80 3.28
N PRO A 178 19.20 -8.75 4.15
CA PRO A 178 18.39 -9.91 3.73
C PRO A 178 17.05 -9.48 3.14
N ILE A 179 16.63 -8.27 3.52
CA ILE A 179 15.37 -7.58 3.24
C ILE A 179 15.08 -7.41 1.73
N SER A 180 16.10 -7.49 0.87
CA SER A 180 15.98 -7.20 -0.57
C SER A 180 16.18 -8.40 -1.50
N THR A 181 16.55 -9.58 -0.98
CA THR A 181 16.90 -10.75 -1.81
C THR A 181 16.17 -12.02 -1.40
N ASN A 182 16.00 -12.92 -2.38
CA ASN A 182 15.38 -14.23 -2.24
C ASN A 182 13.96 -14.21 -1.63
N ARG A 183 13.20 -13.15 -1.93
CA ARG A 183 11.86 -12.91 -1.43
C ARG A 183 11.07 -12.06 -2.41
N ILE A 184 9.79 -11.92 -2.12
CA ILE A 184 8.92 -10.95 -2.78
C ILE A 184 9.25 -9.57 -2.19
N VAL A 185 9.73 -8.65 -3.03
CA VAL A 185 10.30 -7.38 -2.61
C VAL A 185 9.29 -6.24 -2.81
N PRO A 186 9.00 -5.44 -1.77
CA PRO A 186 8.10 -4.29 -1.90
C PRO A 186 8.78 -3.14 -2.66
N VAL A 187 8.00 -2.45 -3.49
CA VAL A 187 8.41 -1.23 -4.20
C VAL A 187 7.54 -0.06 -3.76
N TYR A 188 8.17 0.93 -3.13
CA TYR A 188 7.47 2.09 -2.59
C TYR A 188 7.46 3.26 -3.57
N PRO A 189 6.43 4.12 -3.51
CA PRO A 189 6.50 5.45 -4.11
C PRO A 189 7.69 6.23 -3.57
N LEU A 190 8.52 6.79 -4.45
CA LEU A 190 9.70 7.56 -4.06
C LEU A 190 9.47 9.07 -4.20
N THR A 191 10.28 9.83 -3.47
CA THR A 191 10.43 11.28 -3.62
C THR A 191 11.91 11.63 -3.71
N GLU A 192 12.24 12.86 -4.13
CA GLU A 192 13.62 13.30 -4.25
C GLU A 192 14.38 13.15 -2.92
N GLY A 193 15.50 12.43 -2.94
CA GLY A 193 16.30 12.13 -1.75
C GLY A 193 15.85 10.89 -0.96
N LEU A 194 14.83 10.17 -1.42
CA LEU A 194 14.41 8.88 -0.89
C LEU A 194 14.69 7.76 -1.91
N TYR A 195 15.28 6.65 -1.45
CA TYR A 195 15.69 5.52 -2.28
C TYR A 195 15.04 4.22 -1.78
N GLN A 196 14.79 3.24 -2.67
CA GLN A 196 14.12 1.97 -2.34
C GLN A 196 14.78 1.23 -1.16
N GLY A 197 16.11 1.08 -1.18
CA GLY A 197 16.83 0.40 -0.08
C GLY A 197 16.66 1.10 1.27
N THR A 198 16.65 2.44 1.27
CA THR A 198 16.47 3.23 2.49
C THR A 198 15.05 3.06 3.05
N ILE A 199 14.02 3.22 2.22
CA ILE A 199 12.62 3.09 2.66
C ILE A 199 12.30 1.66 3.14
N ARG A 200 12.81 0.64 2.44
CA ARG A 200 12.70 -0.78 2.86
C ARG A 200 13.30 -0.98 4.26
N ARG A 201 14.51 -0.50 4.50
CA ARG A 201 15.20 -0.68 5.78
C ARG A 201 14.49 0.01 6.94
N ILE A 202 14.03 1.26 6.76
CA ILE A 202 13.34 1.97 7.83
C ILE A 202 11.97 1.36 8.13
N ILE A 203 11.24 0.89 7.11
CA ILE A 203 9.96 0.19 7.31
C ILE A 203 10.20 -1.14 8.02
N TYR A 204 11.23 -1.89 7.64
CA TYR A 204 11.59 -3.14 8.33
C TYR A 204 11.87 -2.91 9.82
N HIS A 205 12.68 -1.90 10.16
CA HIS A 205 12.93 -1.56 11.55
C HIS A 205 11.68 -1.03 12.27
N ALA A 206 10.80 -0.33 11.56
CA ALA A 206 9.54 0.13 12.12
C ALA A 206 8.62 -1.06 12.43
N LEU A 207 8.50 -2.03 11.53
CA LEU A 207 7.72 -3.25 11.75
C LEU A 207 8.25 -4.01 12.97
N GLU A 208 9.55 -4.30 13.02
CA GLU A 208 10.15 -5.04 14.14
C GLU A 208 9.90 -4.39 15.50
N LYS A 209 9.95 -3.05 15.56
CA LYS A 209 9.78 -2.33 16.82
C LYS A 209 8.32 -2.09 17.15
N TYR A 210 7.49 -1.67 16.20
CA TYR A 210 6.18 -1.08 16.47
C TYR A 210 5.00 -2.04 16.22
N LEU A 211 5.20 -3.20 15.56
CA LEU A 211 4.13 -4.21 15.39
C LEU A 211 3.39 -4.55 16.70
N PRO A 212 4.09 -4.76 17.84
CA PRO A 212 3.43 -5.14 19.10
C PRO A 212 2.48 -4.06 19.66
N GLY A 213 2.59 -2.81 19.19
CA GLY A 213 1.70 -1.71 19.56
C GLY A 213 0.45 -1.60 18.67
N VAL A 214 0.34 -2.40 17.61
CA VAL A 214 -0.80 -2.41 16.69
C VAL A 214 -1.96 -3.17 17.33
N THR A 215 -3.13 -2.54 17.32
CA THR A 215 -4.37 -3.09 17.86
C THR A 215 -5.36 -3.29 16.74
N ASP A 216 -5.95 -4.48 16.65
CA ASP A 216 -6.88 -4.78 15.57
C ASP A 216 -8.16 -3.94 15.66
N VAL A 217 -8.49 -3.26 14.56
CA VAL A 217 -9.73 -2.46 14.44
C VAL A 217 -10.95 -3.34 14.18
N LEU A 218 -10.78 -4.52 13.58
CA LEU A 218 -11.90 -5.41 13.28
C LEU A 218 -12.26 -6.27 14.50
N PRO A 219 -13.57 -6.39 14.84
CA PRO A 219 -14.01 -7.32 15.87
C PRO A 219 -13.63 -8.77 15.55
N PRO A 220 -13.22 -9.59 16.53
CA PRO A 220 -12.83 -10.99 16.32
C PRO A 220 -13.85 -11.82 15.56
N GLY A 221 -15.15 -11.67 15.90
CA GLY A 221 -16.21 -12.40 15.20
C GLY A 221 -16.41 -12.01 13.72
N ILE A 222 -15.89 -10.86 13.27
CA ILE A 222 -15.83 -10.55 11.83
C ILE A 222 -14.64 -11.25 11.18
N MET A 223 -13.50 -11.25 11.85
CA MET A 223 -12.29 -11.91 11.36
C MET A 223 -12.51 -13.42 11.19
N ASP A 224 -13.07 -14.09 12.20
CA ASP A 224 -13.34 -15.53 12.16
C ASP A 224 -14.31 -15.93 11.03
N ARG A 225 -15.36 -15.12 10.81
CA ARG A 225 -16.37 -15.41 9.77
C ARG A 225 -15.86 -15.17 8.35
N ARG A 226 -14.81 -14.38 8.20
CA ARG A 226 -14.28 -13.93 6.90
C ARG A 226 -12.89 -14.50 6.62
N ASP A 227 -12.37 -15.33 7.52
CA ASP A 227 -11.03 -15.93 7.46
C ASP A 227 -9.95 -14.86 7.21
N LEU A 228 -10.01 -13.81 8.03
CA LEU A 228 -9.12 -12.65 7.91
C LEU A 228 -8.00 -12.73 8.94
N VAL A 229 -6.77 -12.48 8.48
CA VAL A 229 -5.59 -12.36 9.36
C VAL A 229 -5.68 -11.11 10.24
N ASP A 230 -4.97 -11.10 11.37
CA ASP A 230 -4.87 -9.91 12.21
C ASP A 230 -4.11 -8.76 11.52
N GLU A 231 -4.31 -7.53 12.01
CA GLU A 231 -3.72 -6.32 11.44
C GLU A 231 -2.19 -6.36 11.45
N ALA A 232 -1.57 -6.87 12.52
CA ALA A 232 -0.12 -6.97 12.63
C ALA A 232 0.47 -7.90 11.56
N CYS A 233 -0.16 -9.05 11.34
CA CYS A 233 0.16 -10.02 10.30
C CYS A 233 -0.05 -9.42 8.90
N ALA A 234 -1.14 -8.70 8.69
CA ALA A 234 -1.41 -8.01 7.43
C ALA A 234 -0.37 -6.94 7.12
N LEU A 235 0.01 -6.11 8.09
CA LEU A 235 1.05 -5.10 7.93
C LEU A 235 2.41 -5.75 7.66
N ARG A 236 2.77 -6.82 8.37
CA ARG A 236 4.03 -7.52 8.10
C ARG A 236 4.07 -8.06 6.67
N ASN A 237 3.02 -8.73 6.23
CA ASN A 237 3.00 -9.41 4.94
C ASN A 237 2.69 -8.49 3.75
N ILE A 238 2.05 -7.33 3.95
CA ILE A 238 1.93 -6.35 2.86
C ILE A 238 3.28 -5.69 2.56
N HIS A 239 4.15 -5.54 3.56
CA HIS A 239 5.48 -4.96 3.38
C HIS A 239 6.52 -6.01 3.02
N PHE A 240 6.60 -7.10 3.77
CA PHE A 240 7.59 -8.17 3.58
C PHE A 240 6.89 -9.53 3.61
N PRO A 241 6.18 -9.89 2.53
CA PRO A 241 5.46 -11.15 2.47
C PRO A 241 6.40 -12.35 2.52
N GLU A 242 6.01 -13.35 3.30
CA GLU A 242 6.69 -14.65 3.35
C GLU A 242 6.37 -15.52 2.13
N SER A 243 5.18 -15.35 1.55
CA SER A 243 4.73 -16.02 0.34
C SER A 243 3.70 -15.19 -0.43
N ASN A 244 3.38 -15.60 -1.66
CA ASN A 244 2.32 -14.96 -2.45
C ASN A 244 0.95 -15.12 -1.77
N GLU A 245 0.69 -16.26 -1.13
CA GLU A 245 -0.55 -16.50 -0.39
C GLU A 245 -0.68 -15.55 0.80
N ALA A 246 0.40 -15.37 1.57
CA ALA A 246 0.43 -14.43 2.70
C ALA A 246 0.23 -12.99 2.23
N LEU A 247 0.81 -12.61 1.09
CA LEU A 247 0.58 -11.31 0.46
C LEU A 247 -0.90 -11.10 0.08
N GLN A 248 -1.54 -12.10 -0.52
CA GLN A 248 -2.96 -12.00 -0.88
C GLN A 248 -3.85 -11.91 0.35
N ALA A 249 -3.58 -12.70 1.40
CA ALA A 249 -4.32 -12.65 2.66
C ALA A 249 -4.20 -11.27 3.33
N ALA A 250 -2.98 -10.71 3.39
CA ALA A 250 -2.74 -9.36 3.90
C ALA A 250 -3.50 -8.30 3.09
N ARG A 251 -3.43 -8.38 1.76
CA ARG A 251 -4.15 -7.45 0.87
C ARG A 251 -5.67 -7.55 1.07
N LEU A 252 -6.21 -8.76 1.13
CA LEU A 252 -7.64 -8.99 1.37
C LEU A 252 -8.08 -8.36 2.70
N ARG A 253 -7.31 -8.59 3.77
CA ARG A 253 -7.57 -8.03 5.10
C ARG A 253 -7.61 -6.50 5.10
N LEU A 254 -6.61 -5.85 4.50
CA LEU A 254 -6.49 -4.40 4.48
C LEU A 254 -7.58 -3.75 3.61
N VAL A 255 -7.87 -4.34 2.45
CA VAL A 255 -8.96 -3.88 1.58
C VAL A 255 -10.31 -4.04 2.27
N TYR A 256 -10.53 -5.17 2.93
CA TYR A 256 -11.76 -5.41 3.69
C TYR A 256 -11.93 -4.37 4.81
N GLU A 257 -10.86 -4.05 5.54
CA GLU A 257 -10.89 -3.01 6.57
C GLU A 257 -11.37 -1.67 6.05
N GLU A 258 -10.77 -1.21 4.94
CA GLU A 258 -11.06 0.09 4.37
C GLU A 258 -12.54 0.18 3.97
N PHE A 259 -13.05 -0.86 3.30
CA PHE A 259 -14.47 -0.94 2.97
C PHE A 259 -15.36 -1.07 4.19
N PHE A 260 -14.96 -1.84 5.21
CA PHE A 260 -15.72 -1.99 6.44
C PHE A 260 -15.86 -0.66 7.17
N LEU A 261 -14.76 0.07 7.35
CA LEU A 261 -14.75 1.37 8.01
C LEU A 261 -15.56 2.40 7.22
N LEU A 262 -15.47 2.40 5.89
CA LEU A 262 -16.31 3.24 5.05
C LEU A 262 -17.80 2.93 5.21
N GLN A 263 -18.17 1.65 5.16
CA GLN A 263 -19.56 1.22 5.33
C GLN A 263 -20.08 1.52 6.74
N LEU A 264 -19.25 1.34 7.76
CA LEU A 264 -19.58 1.68 9.14
C LEU A 264 -19.84 3.18 9.29
N ALA A 265 -18.96 4.03 8.74
CA ALA A 265 -19.14 5.48 8.75
C ALA A 265 -20.44 5.91 8.03
N LEU A 266 -20.75 5.30 6.87
CA LEU A 266 -22.00 5.55 6.15
C LEU A 266 -23.23 5.07 6.93
N ALA A 267 -23.14 3.92 7.60
CA ALA A 267 -24.22 3.37 8.42
C ALA A 267 -24.51 4.27 9.64
N LEU A 268 -23.46 4.70 10.36
CA LEU A 268 -23.58 5.64 11.48
C LEU A 268 -24.17 6.98 11.04
N ARG A 269 -23.71 7.52 9.90
CA ARG A 269 -24.28 8.75 9.33
C ARG A 269 -25.76 8.57 8.98
N LYS A 270 -26.13 7.46 8.35
CA LYS A 270 -27.52 7.14 8.02
C LYS A 270 -28.37 7.04 9.29
N GLN A 271 -27.87 6.35 10.32
CA GLN A 271 -28.54 6.20 11.60
C GLN A 271 -28.81 7.56 12.26
N ASN A 272 -27.80 8.44 12.34
CA ASN A 272 -27.95 9.78 12.92
C ASN A 272 -28.97 10.63 12.13
N MET A 273 -28.96 10.54 10.80
CA MET A 273 -29.96 11.24 9.97
C MET A 273 -31.40 10.76 10.21
N THR A 274 -31.59 9.47 10.52
CA THR A 274 -32.92 8.90 10.78
C THR A 274 -33.36 9.00 12.23
N ALA A 275 -32.43 9.04 13.19
CA ALA A 275 -32.72 9.06 14.62
C ALA A 275 -33.09 10.46 15.12
N ASP A 276 -32.46 11.51 14.59
CA ASP A 276 -32.54 12.85 15.17
C ASP A 276 -33.65 13.74 14.58
N LYS A 277 -34.24 13.38 13.42
CA LYS A 277 -35.28 14.19 12.76
C LYS A 277 -36.34 13.33 12.07
N PRO A 278 -37.61 13.35 12.50
CA PRO A 278 -38.68 12.76 11.72
C PRO A 278 -38.80 13.47 10.37
N GLY A 279 -38.98 12.69 9.30
CA GLY A 279 -39.23 13.20 7.96
C GLY A 279 -40.67 13.71 7.80
N ILE A 280 -40.92 14.41 6.69
CA ILE A 280 -42.28 14.82 6.30
C ILE A 280 -42.87 13.69 5.44
N VAL A 281 -44.06 13.21 5.83
CA VAL A 281 -44.82 12.26 5.03
C VAL A 281 -45.63 13.03 4.00
N PHE A 282 -45.38 12.78 2.72
CA PHE A 282 -46.18 13.35 1.64
C PHE A 282 -47.35 12.42 1.31
N ALA A 283 -48.56 12.98 1.27
CA ALA A 283 -49.70 12.29 0.68
C ALA A 283 -49.51 12.30 -0.85
N ILE A 284 -49.30 11.12 -1.44
CA ILE A 284 -49.21 10.96 -2.89
C ILE A 284 -50.60 11.22 -3.46
N ALA A 285 -50.71 12.08 -4.47
CA ALA A 285 -51.95 12.36 -5.19
C ALA A 285 -51.91 11.68 -6.57
N PRO A 286 -52.46 10.46 -6.72
CA PRO A 286 -52.37 9.67 -7.95
C PRO A 286 -52.93 10.41 -9.18
N GLU A 287 -53.92 11.27 -8.97
CA GLU A 287 -54.56 12.07 -10.00
C GLU A 287 -53.59 13.10 -10.60
N ALA A 288 -52.75 13.72 -9.76
CA ALA A 288 -51.75 14.68 -10.21
C ALA A 288 -50.63 14.00 -11.02
N THR A 289 -50.14 12.85 -10.54
CA THR A 289 -49.15 12.04 -11.25
C THR A 289 -49.69 11.58 -12.61
N LYS A 290 -50.95 11.13 -12.66
CA LYS A 290 -51.61 10.69 -13.90
C LYS A 290 -51.79 11.85 -14.90
N ALA A 291 -52.27 13.00 -14.44
CA ALA A 291 -52.43 14.18 -15.29
C ALA A 291 -51.09 14.65 -15.88
N PHE A 292 -50.00 14.57 -15.10
CA PHE A 292 -48.66 14.88 -15.60
C PHE A 292 -48.24 13.89 -16.70
N PHE A 293 -48.42 12.59 -16.50
CA PHE A 293 -48.07 11.58 -17.52
C PHE A 293 -48.86 11.76 -18.82
N GLU A 294 -50.14 12.09 -18.74
CA GLU A 294 -50.99 12.34 -19.91
C GLU A 294 -50.63 13.63 -20.66
N SER A 295 -49.95 14.57 -20.00
CA SER A 295 -49.50 15.83 -20.62
C SER A 295 -48.22 15.70 -21.46
N LEU A 296 -47.49 14.59 -21.32
CA LEU A 296 -46.20 14.41 -21.99
C LEU A 296 -46.39 14.04 -23.47
N PRO A 297 -45.58 14.59 -24.39
CA PRO A 297 -45.67 14.27 -25.82
C PRO A 297 -45.05 12.92 -26.19
N PHE A 298 -44.74 12.07 -25.20
CA PHE A 298 -44.10 10.76 -25.35
C PHE A 298 -44.51 9.82 -24.22
N GLU A 299 -44.40 8.52 -24.47
CA GLU A 299 -44.62 7.51 -23.44
C GLU A 299 -43.40 7.37 -22.52
N MET A 300 -43.65 7.31 -21.21
CA MET A 300 -42.59 7.04 -20.25
C MET A 300 -42.08 5.61 -20.38
N THR A 301 -40.76 5.44 -20.30
CA THR A 301 -40.14 4.11 -20.27
C THR A 301 -40.47 3.36 -18.98
N ALA A 302 -40.43 2.03 -19.03
CA ALA A 302 -40.61 1.19 -17.84
C ALA A 302 -39.61 1.52 -16.71
N ALA A 303 -38.40 1.95 -17.06
CA ALA A 303 -37.38 2.37 -16.08
C ALA A 303 -37.79 3.66 -15.37
N GLN A 304 -38.27 4.67 -16.10
CA GLN A 304 -38.73 5.93 -15.51
C GLN A 304 -39.95 5.71 -14.62
N GLN A 305 -40.95 4.94 -15.08
CA GLN A 305 -42.13 4.60 -14.27
C GLN A 305 -41.79 3.81 -13.00
N ARG A 306 -40.78 2.94 -13.05
CA ARG A 306 -40.29 2.23 -11.86
C ARG A 306 -39.67 3.20 -10.87
N VAL A 307 -38.81 4.11 -11.33
CA VAL A 307 -38.11 5.06 -10.45
C VAL A 307 -39.08 6.06 -9.82
N ILE A 308 -40.09 6.55 -10.55
CA ILE A 308 -41.13 7.42 -9.97
C ILE A 308 -41.87 6.70 -8.84
N ARG A 309 -42.30 5.45 -9.05
CA ARG A 309 -42.95 4.66 -7.99
C ARG A 309 -42.06 4.44 -6.77
N GLU A 310 -40.76 4.26 -6.99
CA GLU A 310 -39.79 4.17 -5.90
C GLU A 310 -39.67 5.50 -5.12
N ILE A 311 -39.66 6.63 -5.82
CA ILE A 311 -39.65 7.98 -5.22
C ILE A 311 -40.93 8.23 -4.43
N GLU A 312 -42.10 7.99 -5.03
CA GLU A 312 -43.40 8.12 -4.37
C GLU A 312 -43.44 7.29 -3.08
N ARG A 313 -43.03 6.02 -3.14
CA ARG A 313 -42.98 5.13 -1.97
C ARG A 313 -42.05 5.65 -0.88
N ASP A 314 -40.90 6.23 -1.24
CA ASP A 314 -39.95 6.73 -0.27
C ASP A 314 -40.38 8.10 0.32
N MET A 315 -41.04 8.96 -0.46
CA MET A 315 -41.64 10.23 -0.02
C MET A 315 -42.87 10.03 0.89
N GLY A 316 -43.54 8.89 0.78
CA GLY A 316 -44.64 8.49 1.67
C GLY A 316 -44.20 7.93 3.04
N LYS A 317 -42.89 7.87 3.33
CA LYS A 317 -42.37 7.35 4.62
C LYS A 317 -42.11 8.46 5.63
N PRO A 318 -42.15 8.16 6.94
CA PRO A 318 -41.83 9.12 8.00
C PRO A 318 -40.32 9.41 8.14
N THR A 319 -39.50 8.98 7.16
CA THR A 319 -38.05 9.14 7.14
C THR A 319 -37.64 9.88 5.87
N SER A 320 -36.64 10.76 5.95
CA SER A 320 -36.15 11.49 4.78
C SER A 320 -35.71 10.55 3.63
N MET A 321 -36.15 10.84 2.40
CA MET A 321 -35.69 10.15 1.20
C MET A 321 -34.32 10.68 0.77
N ASN A 322 -33.30 9.83 0.81
CA ASN A 322 -31.95 10.13 0.32
C ASN A 322 -31.63 9.27 -0.92
N ARG A 323 -32.29 9.58 -2.04
CA ARG A 323 -32.16 8.85 -3.31
C ARG A 323 -31.34 9.65 -4.31
N LEU A 324 -30.44 8.97 -5.02
CA LEU A 324 -29.73 9.53 -6.16
C LEU A 324 -30.38 9.04 -7.45
N LEU A 325 -30.96 9.95 -8.24
CA LEU A 325 -31.47 9.64 -9.57
C LEU A 325 -30.30 9.62 -10.57
N GLN A 326 -29.95 8.43 -11.05
CA GLN A 326 -28.83 8.23 -11.97
C GLN A 326 -29.29 7.63 -13.31
N GLY A 327 -28.65 8.05 -14.40
CA GLY A 327 -28.92 7.59 -15.76
C GLY A 327 -28.07 8.36 -16.78
N ASP A 328 -27.95 7.84 -17.99
CA ASP A 328 -27.12 8.42 -19.06
C ASP A 328 -27.67 9.75 -19.59
N VAL A 329 -26.85 10.51 -20.32
CA VAL A 329 -27.32 11.72 -21.03
C VAL A 329 -28.41 11.31 -22.01
N GLY A 330 -29.56 12.01 -21.97
CA GLY A 330 -30.72 11.68 -22.81
C GLY A 330 -31.68 10.61 -22.25
N SER A 331 -31.39 9.98 -21.11
CA SER A 331 -32.29 8.99 -20.47
C SER A 331 -33.59 9.55 -19.87
N GLY A 332 -33.83 10.85 -19.99
CA GLY A 332 -35.02 11.50 -19.44
C GLY A 332 -35.04 11.63 -17.92
N LYS A 333 -33.88 11.76 -17.26
CA LYS A 333 -33.83 12.06 -15.80
C LYS A 333 -34.66 13.28 -15.42
N THR A 334 -34.70 14.30 -16.29
CA THR A 334 -35.44 15.55 -16.08
C THR A 334 -36.95 15.36 -15.98
N VAL A 335 -37.52 14.33 -16.62
CA VAL A 335 -38.97 14.07 -16.50
C VAL A 335 -39.32 13.30 -15.22
N VAL A 336 -38.32 12.67 -14.58
CA VAL A 336 -38.48 11.94 -13.31
C VAL A 336 -38.25 12.84 -12.09
N ALA A 337 -37.44 13.89 -12.23
CA ALA A 337 -37.11 14.85 -11.18
C ALA A 337 -38.21 15.91 -11.02
#